data_AF-A0A2T2NAM7-F1
#
_entry.id   AF-A0A2T2NAM7-F1
#
_cell.length_a   1.000
_cell.length_b   1.000
_cell.length_c   1.000
_cell.angle_alpha   90.00
_cell.angle_beta   90.00
_cell.angle_gamma   90.00
#
_symmetry.space_group_name_H-M   'P 1'
#
loop_
_entity.id
_entity.type
_entity.pdbx_description
1 polymer ?
#
loop_
_entity_poly.entity_id
_entity_poly.type
_entity_poly.pdbx_seq_one_letter_code
_entity_poly.pdbx_strand_id
1 'polypeptide(L)'
;MSHQTSIFNYFGTPAQRSARSNPHRPAQQSGSSSPTQQSGDEQQQQKQKKRRRAKSQDKEEKEEETEDEEDATPPKDPLKQSRHGRPDLRKAHRETKEILPTILAQISHLNPGRCFHFKHPGPLGASYCPGFALPASDPKAGRKGTRIRVLDADTYDAALALQSNTTVSTVLPPPTQSSHFAASGANPVLPVAVLNLASERSPGGGWRHGSLAQEEALCYRSSLYLSLHRRYYPLPSLSALYSPYVLIIRASLSIGHALLFPTTQAVDLPMVSVITLAALRNPAAQGGKFTKMADRDETKEKIRVVLRTAARREHRRIVLGALGCGAFGNPPEDVAECFKEVFAEREFCGGWWEDVVFAVMDNAKGPSGKNGDGNFGIFYRALDGVVV
;
A
#
# COMPACT_ATOMS: atom_id res chain seq x y z
N MET A 1 -54.89 -40.18 24.93
CA MET A 1 -55.03 -39.31 23.74
C MET A 1 -53.67 -39.29 23.03
N SER A 2 -53.25 -40.37 22.36
CA SER A 2 -53.49 -40.68 20.92
C SER A 2 -53.02 -39.52 20.01
N HIS A 3 -51.94 -39.59 19.22
CA HIS A 3 -51.46 -40.69 18.39
C HIS A 3 -49.93 -40.66 18.15
N GLN A 4 -49.31 -41.85 18.25
CA GLN A 4 -48.13 -42.34 17.51
C GLN A 4 -48.40 -42.29 15.98
N THR A 5 -47.44 -42.34 15.06
CA THR A 5 -46.73 -43.58 14.67
C THR A 5 -45.56 -43.25 13.71
N SER A 6 -44.44 -43.93 13.94
CA SER A 6 -43.30 -44.18 13.05
C SER A 6 -43.64 -45.28 12.02
N ILE A 7 -42.64 -45.73 11.24
CA ILE A 7 -42.52 -46.98 10.43
C ILE A 7 -42.54 -46.70 8.89
N PHE A 8 -41.64 -47.18 8.00
CA PHE A 8 -40.77 -48.38 7.94
C PHE A 8 -39.45 -48.12 7.16
N ASN A 9 -38.39 -48.84 7.55
CA ASN A 9 -37.13 -49.12 6.84
C ASN A 9 -37.32 -50.04 5.60
N TYR A 10 -36.41 -50.02 4.61
CA TYR A 10 -35.43 -51.12 4.36
C TYR A 10 -34.54 -50.94 3.11
N PHE A 11 -33.35 -51.54 3.22
CA PHE A 11 -32.17 -51.61 2.33
C PHE A 11 -32.36 -52.37 1.00
N GLY A 12 -31.42 -52.14 0.05
CA GLY A 12 -30.93 -53.20 -0.85
C GLY A 12 -30.43 -52.77 -2.25
N THR A 13 -29.12 -52.87 -2.48
CA THR A 13 -28.39 -52.70 -3.78
C THR A 13 -28.29 -54.05 -4.56
N PRO A 14 -27.40 -54.28 -5.56
CA PRO A 14 -27.61 -54.06 -7.01
C PRO A 14 -27.21 -55.28 -7.92
N ALA A 15 -27.52 -55.27 -9.24
CA ALA A 15 -26.83 -56.00 -10.35
C ALA A 15 -27.60 -55.79 -11.68
N GLN A 16 -27.06 -55.38 -12.84
CA GLN A 16 -26.03 -55.90 -13.79
C GLN A 16 -26.62 -56.58 -15.06
N ARG A 17 -26.02 -56.27 -16.23
CA ARG A 17 -26.05 -56.92 -17.57
C ARG A 17 -27.25 -56.65 -18.50
N SER A 18 -27.17 -56.69 -19.84
CA SER A 18 -26.11 -56.55 -20.87
C SER A 18 -26.75 -56.61 -22.28
N ALA A 19 -26.16 -55.88 -23.26
CA ALA A 19 -25.89 -56.22 -24.67
C ALA A 19 -26.99 -56.63 -25.69
N ARG A 20 -26.95 -55.94 -26.87
CA ARG A 20 -27.00 -56.41 -28.30
C ARG A 20 -27.47 -55.22 -29.19
N SER A 21 -27.12 -54.98 -30.46
CA SER A 21 -26.06 -55.38 -31.41
C SER A 21 -26.33 -54.69 -32.78
N ASN A 22 -25.34 -53.97 -33.37
CA ASN A 22 -25.02 -53.74 -34.81
C ASN A 22 -26.05 -53.17 -35.84
N PRO A 23 -25.67 -52.82 -37.10
CA PRO A 23 -24.43 -52.20 -37.67
C PRO A 23 -24.69 -51.09 -38.73
N HIS A 24 -23.67 -50.29 -39.08
CA HIS A 24 -23.09 -50.13 -40.44
C HIS A 24 -22.27 -48.83 -40.62
N ARG A 25 -21.14 -48.98 -41.31
CA ARG A 25 -20.17 -47.98 -41.79
C ARG A 25 -20.36 -47.80 -43.31
N PRO A 26 -19.92 -46.69 -43.91
CA PRO A 26 -18.78 -46.84 -44.83
C PRO A 26 -17.69 -45.77 -44.66
N ALA A 27 -16.52 -46.07 -45.24
CA ALA A 27 -15.27 -45.33 -45.15
C ALA A 27 -14.97 -44.57 -46.45
N GLN A 28 -14.19 -43.48 -46.32
CA GLN A 28 -13.37 -42.78 -47.32
C GLN A 28 -12.66 -41.63 -46.56
N GLN A 29 -11.46 -41.11 -46.83
CA GLN A 29 -10.27 -41.48 -47.59
C GLN A 29 -9.18 -40.50 -47.11
N SER A 30 -7.91 -40.87 -47.21
CA SER A 30 -6.71 -40.13 -46.80
C SER A 30 -6.46 -38.84 -47.61
N GLY A 31 -6.01 -37.78 -46.93
CA GLY A 31 -5.41 -36.59 -47.54
C GLY A 31 -4.29 -36.03 -46.66
N SER A 32 -3.08 -35.98 -47.20
CA SER A 32 -1.83 -35.50 -46.60
C SER A 32 -1.77 -33.96 -46.55
N SER A 33 -1.30 -33.38 -45.43
CA SER A 33 -0.71 -32.04 -45.43
C SER A 33 0.34 -31.85 -44.31
N SER A 34 1.38 -31.10 -44.67
CA SER A 34 2.70 -30.99 -44.06
C SER A 34 2.76 -30.14 -42.77
N PRO A 35 3.79 -30.31 -41.91
CA PRO A 35 3.91 -29.59 -40.64
C PRO A 35 4.79 -28.34 -40.77
N THR A 36 4.23 -27.21 -41.19
CA THR A 36 4.93 -25.91 -41.08
C THR A 36 3.96 -24.74 -41.21
N GLN A 37 3.22 -24.40 -40.14
CA GLN A 37 2.53 -23.10 -40.07
C GLN A 37 2.11 -22.65 -38.67
N GLN A 38 2.04 -23.54 -37.66
CA GLN A 38 1.61 -23.17 -36.30
C GLN A 38 2.66 -22.44 -35.43
N SER A 39 3.96 -22.45 -35.78
CA SER A 39 5.00 -21.79 -34.97
C SER A 39 5.22 -20.30 -35.31
N GLY A 40 4.73 -19.83 -36.47
CA GLY A 40 4.91 -18.45 -36.93
C GLY A 40 3.94 -17.45 -36.28
N ASP A 41 2.70 -17.86 -36.06
CA ASP A 41 1.64 -16.98 -35.55
C ASP A 41 1.80 -16.67 -34.06
N GLU A 42 2.24 -17.62 -33.24
CA GLU A 42 2.52 -17.38 -31.81
C GLU A 42 3.72 -16.45 -31.61
N GLN A 43 4.77 -16.58 -32.44
CA GLN A 43 5.91 -15.67 -32.41
C GLN A 43 5.55 -14.27 -32.90
N GLN A 44 4.70 -14.14 -33.92
CA GLN A 44 4.21 -12.83 -34.38
C GLN A 44 3.31 -12.14 -33.34
N GLN A 45 2.43 -12.88 -32.67
CA GLN A 45 1.58 -12.32 -31.62
C GLN A 45 2.39 -11.86 -30.40
N GLN A 46 3.41 -12.63 -29.96
CA GLN A 46 4.32 -12.19 -28.90
C GLN A 46 5.15 -10.96 -29.29
N LYS A 47 5.61 -10.89 -30.55
CA LYS A 47 6.38 -9.74 -31.06
C LYS A 47 5.51 -8.49 -31.18
N GLN A 48 4.24 -8.61 -31.61
CA GLN A 48 3.28 -7.51 -31.60
C GLN A 48 2.93 -7.05 -30.18
N LYS A 49 2.77 -7.97 -29.22
CA LYS A 49 2.48 -7.64 -27.81
C LYS A 49 3.65 -6.92 -27.13
N LYS A 50 4.90 -7.33 -27.41
CA LYS A 50 6.11 -6.61 -26.97
C LYS A 50 6.21 -5.22 -27.60
N ARG A 51 5.96 -5.07 -28.90
CA ARG A 51 5.97 -3.76 -29.58
C ARG A 51 4.88 -2.83 -29.07
N ARG A 52 3.69 -3.35 -28.75
CA ARG A 52 2.61 -2.56 -28.14
C ARG A 52 2.95 -2.07 -26.73
N ARG A 53 3.62 -2.89 -25.91
CA ARG A 53 4.12 -2.49 -24.58
C ARG A 53 5.24 -1.46 -24.65
N ALA A 54 6.21 -1.65 -25.53
CA ALA A 54 7.27 -0.66 -25.75
C ALA A 54 6.68 0.68 -26.21
N LYS A 55 5.75 0.66 -27.17
CA LYS A 55 5.10 1.87 -27.69
C LYS A 55 4.19 2.57 -26.66
N SER A 56 3.63 1.86 -25.67
CA SER A 56 2.91 2.48 -24.57
C SER A 56 3.85 3.10 -23.53
N GLN A 57 5.00 2.47 -23.26
CA GLN A 57 6.02 3.02 -22.36
C GLN A 57 6.67 4.27 -22.98
N ASP A 58 7.05 4.24 -24.27
CA ASP A 58 7.59 5.40 -24.98
C ASP A 58 6.60 6.58 -25.04
N LYS A 59 5.27 6.29 -25.03
CA LYS A 59 4.24 7.33 -25.03
C LYS A 59 4.06 7.93 -23.64
N GLU A 60 4.08 7.11 -22.59
CA GLU A 60 4.06 7.60 -21.20
C GLU A 60 5.32 8.39 -20.86
N GLU A 61 6.50 7.96 -21.33
CA GLU A 61 7.77 8.69 -21.13
C GLU A 61 7.77 10.02 -21.90
N LYS A 62 7.29 10.05 -23.15
CA LYS A 62 7.19 11.30 -23.92
C LYS A 62 6.16 12.28 -23.37
N GLU A 63 5.02 11.80 -22.90
CA GLU A 63 4.02 12.64 -22.22
C GLU A 63 4.57 13.19 -20.90
N GLU A 64 5.43 12.41 -20.21
CA GLU A 64 6.10 12.83 -18.99
C GLU A 64 7.21 13.88 -19.24
N GLU A 65 7.95 13.79 -20.35
CA GLU A 65 8.97 14.78 -20.76
C GLU A 65 8.36 16.08 -21.29
N THR A 66 7.27 16.04 -22.07
CA THR A 66 6.65 17.25 -22.61
C THR A 66 5.96 18.11 -21.55
N GLU A 67 5.48 17.51 -20.46
CA GLU A 67 4.86 18.24 -19.36
C GLU A 67 5.90 18.90 -18.42
N ASP A 68 7.14 18.37 -18.36
CA ASP A 68 8.25 19.00 -17.62
C ASP A 68 8.63 20.38 -18.25
N GLU A 69 8.28 20.64 -19.52
CA GLU A 69 8.51 21.91 -20.22
C GLU A 69 7.33 22.91 -20.17
N GLU A 70 6.07 22.46 -20.17
CA GLU A 70 4.89 23.35 -20.29
C GLU A 70 4.48 24.05 -18.96
N ASP A 71 4.79 23.49 -17.77
CA ASP A 71 4.37 24.05 -16.47
C ASP A 71 5.36 25.10 -15.89
N ALA A 72 6.31 25.57 -16.71
CA ALA A 72 7.38 26.50 -16.31
C ALA A 72 7.01 28.00 -16.38
N THR A 73 5.73 28.37 -16.56
CA THR A 73 5.34 29.80 -16.67
C THR A 73 5.07 30.46 -15.31
N PRO A 74 5.74 31.58 -14.96
CA PRO A 74 5.60 32.19 -13.64
C PRO A 74 4.35 33.09 -13.52
N PRO A 75 3.60 33.05 -12.40
CA PRO A 75 2.47 33.94 -12.17
C PRO A 75 2.87 35.29 -11.55
N LYS A 76 2.14 36.34 -11.96
CA LYS A 76 2.30 37.75 -11.58
C LYS A 76 1.58 38.08 -10.25
N ASP A 77 2.13 37.74 -9.09
CA ASP A 77 1.61 38.27 -7.80
C ASP A 77 2.67 38.22 -6.66
N PRO A 78 3.02 39.33 -5.98
CA PRO A 78 4.14 39.39 -5.03
C PRO A 78 3.95 38.70 -3.67
N LEU A 79 2.75 38.21 -3.31
CA LEU A 79 2.46 37.65 -1.97
C LEU A 79 2.68 36.12 -1.83
N LYS A 80 3.28 35.45 -2.81
CA LYS A 80 3.46 33.97 -2.88
C LYS A 80 4.87 33.45 -2.53
N GLN A 81 5.59 34.08 -1.60
CA GLN A 81 6.98 33.68 -1.29
C GLN A 81 7.14 32.28 -0.64
N SER A 82 6.06 31.57 -0.27
CA SER A 82 6.12 30.20 0.28
C SER A 82 6.02 29.06 -0.77
N ARG A 83 5.80 29.36 -2.06
CA ARG A 83 5.58 28.35 -3.12
C ARG A 83 6.76 28.14 -4.08
N HIS A 84 7.91 28.74 -3.80
CA HIS A 84 9.14 28.45 -4.56
C HIS A 84 9.67 27.11 -4.06
N GLY A 85 9.54 26.06 -4.87
CA GLY A 85 10.08 24.74 -4.55
C GLY A 85 11.56 24.84 -4.17
N ARG A 86 11.96 24.11 -3.13
CA ARG A 86 13.35 24.18 -2.63
C ARG A 86 14.28 23.61 -3.71
N PRO A 87 15.28 24.37 -4.21
CA PRO A 87 16.19 23.88 -5.26
C PRO A 87 16.81 22.51 -4.96
N ASP A 88 17.12 22.26 -3.69
CA ASP A 88 17.68 20.99 -3.22
C ASP A 88 16.72 19.81 -3.39
N LEU A 89 15.42 20.02 -3.18
CA LEU A 89 14.40 18.98 -3.38
C LEU A 89 14.16 18.70 -4.87
N ARG A 90 14.28 19.73 -5.72
CA ARG A 90 14.26 19.53 -7.18
C ARG A 90 15.49 18.76 -7.67
N LYS A 91 16.64 18.97 -7.04
CA LYS A 91 17.84 18.16 -7.29
C LYS A 91 17.61 16.71 -6.83
N ALA A 92 17.04 16.52 -5.63
CA ALA A 92 16.78 15.20 -5.07
C ALA A 92 15.85 14.36 -5.97
N HIS A 93 14.79 14.92 -6.55
CA HIS A 93 13.94 14.13 -7.47
C HIS A 93 14.70 13.68 -8.71
N ARG A 94 15.57 14.53 -9.27
CA ARG A 94 16.34 14.22 -10.49
C ARG A 94 17.31 13.09 -10.21
N GLU A 95 18.08 13.21 -9.13
CA GLU A 95 18.98 12.16 -8.66
C GLU A 95 18.23 10.84 -8.42
N THR A 96 17.03 10.89 -7.82
CA THR A 96 16.20 9.70 -7.60
C THR A 96 15.74 9.05 -8.91
N LYS A 97 15.28 9.83 -9.90
CA LYS A 97 14.93 9.31 -11.24
C LYS A 97 16.16 8.72 -11.95
N GLU A 98 17.30 9.36 -11.82
CA GLU A 98 18.54 8.96 -12.50
C GLU A 98 19.14 7.67 -11.93
N ILE A 99 19.16 7.50 -10.60
CA ILE A 99 19.86 6.36 -9.97
C ILE A 99 19.04 5.07 -9.96
N LEU A 100 17.71 5.16 -9.95
CA LEU A 100 16.84 3.99 -9.82
C LEU A 100 17.06 2.95 -10.94
N PRO A 101 17.11 3.30 -12.25
CA PRO A 101 17.37 2.32 -13.29
C PRO A 101 18.63 1.48 -13.05
N THR A 102 19.73 2.12 -12.60
CA THR A 102 20.99 1.44 -12.26
C THR A 102 20.83 0.47 -11.10
N ILE A 103 20.13 0.86 -10.03
CA ILE A 103 19.85 -0.02 -8.88
C ILE A 103 18.98 -1.20 -9.33
N LEU A 104 17.89 -0.92 -10.05
CA LEU A 104 16.90 -1.93 -10.46
C LEU A 104 17.47 -2.97 -11.43
N ALA A 105 18.46 -2.59 -12.25
CA ALA A 105 19.19 -3.53 -13.08
C ALA A 105 19.92 -4.63 -12.28
N GLN A 106 20.34 -4.34 -11.04
CA GLN A 106 21.01 -5.29 -10.14
C GLN A 106 20.03 -6.22 -9.40
N ILE A 107 18.73 -5.92 -9.43
CA ILE A 107 17.68 -6.64 -8.68
C ILE A 107 16.46 -6.94 -9.57
N SER A 108 16.73 -7.39 -10.80
CA SER A 108 15.74 -7.58 -11.88
C SER A 108 14.59 -8.55 -11.59
N HIS A 109 14.69 -9.32 -10.51
CA HIS A 109 13.64 -10.23 -10.05
C HIS A 109 12.49 -9.51 -9.31
N LEU A 110 12.69 -8.26 -8.88
CA LEU A 110 11.65 -7.42 -8.28
C LEU A 110 11.02 -6.49 -9.31
N ASN A 111 9.75 -6.12 -9.08
CA ASN A 111 9.06 -5.09 -9.85
C ASN A 111 8.52 -3.99 -8.94
N PRO A 112 9.32 -2.95 -8.65
CA PRO A 112 8.89 -1.82 -7.84
C PRO A 112 7.80 -0.95 -8.48
N GLY A 113 7.56 -1.09 -9.78
CA GLY A 113 6.42 -0.47 -10.45
C GLY A 113 5.10 -1.23 -10.26
N ARG A 114 5.13 -2.43 -9.66
CA ARG A 114 3.92 -3.20 -9.39
C ARG A 114 3.04 -2.47 -8.38
N CYS A 115 1.76 -2.34 -8.70
CA CYS A 115 0.75 -1.84 -7.78
C CYS A 115 -0.57 -2.61 -7.94
N PHE A 116 -1.43 -2.51 -6.95
CA PHE A 116 -2.80 -3.04 -6.98
C PHE A 116 -3.79 -1.96 -6.56
N HIS A 117 -4.86 -1.78 -7.33
CA HIS A 117 -5.91 -0.83 -6.99
C HIS A 117 -7.04 -1.53 -6.26
N PHE A 118 -7.24 -1.16 -4.99
CA PHE A 118 -8.32 -1.63 -4.15
C PHE A 118 -9.44 -0.60 -4.14
N LYS A 119 -10.54 -0.91 -4.83
CA LYS A 119 -11.75 -0.10 -4.81
C LYS A 119 -12.68 -0.64 -3.75
N HIS A 120 -12.91 0.15 -2.69
CA HIS A 120 -13.88 -0.16 -1.63
C HIS A 120 -13.77 -1.59 -1.07
N PRO A 121 -12.61 -1.97 -0.48
CA PRO A 121 -12.44 -3.29 0.11
C PRO A 121 -13.53 -3.54 1.17
N GLY A 122 -14.26 -4.66 1.05
CA GLY A 122 -15.32 -5.03 2.00
C GLY A 122 -14.78 -5.35 3.40
N PRO A 123 -15.65 -5.66 4.37
CA PRO A 123 -15.22 -5.99 5.74
C PRO A 123 -14.28 -7.19 5.81
N LEU A 124 -13.40 -7.22 6.82
CA LEU A 124 -12.56 -8.36 7.15
C LEU A 124 -13.39 -9.45 7.85
N GLY A 125 -13.13 -10.72 7.53
CA GLY A 125 -13.69 -11.85 8.26
C GLY A 125 -12.87 -12.14 9.53
N ALA A 126 -13.53 -12.29 10.68
CA ALA A 126 -12.87 -12.58 11.95
C ALA A 126 -11.99 -13.84 11.92
N SER A 127 -12.32 -14.82 11.08
CA SER A 127 -11.53 -16.06 10.88
C SER A 127 -10.14 -15.84 10.29
N TYR A 128 -9.89 -14.68 9.66
CA TYR A 128 -8.57 -14.32 9.12
C TYR A 128 -7.73 -13.54 10.13
N CYS A 129 -8.28 -13.21 11.30
CA CYS A 129 -7.57 -12.47 12.33
C CYS A 129 -6.51 -13.38 12.99
N PRO A 130 -5.22 -13.03 12.95
CA PRO A 130 -4.16 -13.85 13.56
C PRO A 130 -4.23 -13.90 15.09
N GLY A 131 -4.96 -12.98 15.72
CA GLY A 131 -5.19 -13.03 17.16
C GLY A 131 -3.95 -12.70 17.99
N PHE A 132 -3.12 -11.76 17.54
CA PHE A 132 -1.99 -11.28 18.33
C PHE A 132 -2.44 -10.78 19.70
N ALA A 133 -1.57 -10.92 20.68
CA ALA A 133 -1.84 -10.53 22.06
C ALA A 133 -0.67 -9.75 22.62
N LEU A 134 -0.96 -8.91 23.60
CA LEU A 134 0.05 -8.12 24.29
C LEU A 134 1.09 -9.02 24.98
N PRO A 135 2.38 -8.68 24.88
CA PRO A 135 3.47 -9.49 25.42
C PRO A 135 3.47 -9.51 26.96
N ALA A 136 4.23 -10.44 27.54
CA ALA A 136 4.34 -10.59 29.00
C ALA A 136 4.88 -9.35 29.73
N SER A 137 5.65 -8.50 29.04
CA SER A 137 6.14 -7.22 29.55
C SER A 137 5.05 -6.14 29.63
N ASP A 138 3.89 -6.35 29.03
CA ASP A 138 2.80 -5.38 29.00
C ASP A 138 1.92 -5.48 30.25
N PRO A 139 1.48 -4.35 30.86
CA PRO A 139 0.53 -4.35 31.97
C PRO A 139 -0.80 -5.07 31.70
N LYS A 140 -1.17 -5.29 30.43
CA LYS A 140 -2.38 -6.00 29.99
C LYS A 140 -2.03 -7.27 29.21
N ALA A 141 -0.92 -7.93 29.54
CA ALA A 141 -0.43 -9.15 28.89
C ALA A 141 -1.54 -10.18 28.62
N GLY A 142 -1.48 -10.83 27.46
CA GLY A 142 -2.46 -11.85 27.03
C GLY A 142 -3.77 -11.30 26.47
N ARG A 143 -4.10 -10.02 26.68
CA ARG A 143 -5.22 -9.37 25.98
C ARG A 143 -4.93 -9.32 24.47
N LYS A 144 -5.91 -9.69 23.65
CA LYS A 144 -5.83 -9.57 22.19
C LYS A 144 -5.63 -8.12 21.77
N GLY A 145 -4.70 -7.89 20.84
CA GLY A 145 -4.33 -6.57 20.35
C GLY A 145 -2.85 -6.24 20.48
N THR A 146 -2.52 -5.01 20.12
CA THR A 146 -1.22 -4.36 20.33
C THR A 146 -1.40 -2.94 20.86
N ARG A 147 -0.34 -2.33 21.39
CA ARG A 147 -0.36 -0.91 21.79
C ARG A 147 0.04 -0.03 20.62
N ILE A 148 -0.81 0.96 20.36
CA ILE A 148 -0.43 2.06 19.48
C ILE A 148 0.76 2.80 20.10
N ARG A 149 1.77 3.07 19.27
CA ARG A 149 2.86 4.00 19.58
C ARG A 149 2.78 5.20 18.67
N VAL A 150 2.90 6.41 19.22
CA VAL A 150 2.95 7.65 18.44
C VAL A 150 4.35 8.23 18.53
N LEU A 151 5.00 8.40 17.37
CA LEU A 151 6.38 8.85 17.26
C LEU A 151 6.47 10.16 16.48
N ASP A 152 7.26 11.10 16.98
CA ASP A 152 7.70 12.28 16.23
C ASP A 152 8.85 11.86 15.32
N ALA A 153 8.48 11.27 14.18
CA ALA A 153 9.42 10.64 13.28
C ALA A 153 8.94 10.72 11.83
N ASP A 154 9.90 10.65 10.92
CA ASP A 154 9.64 10.37 9.52
C ASP A 154 9.05 8.95 9.35
N THR A 155 8.15 8.81 8.38
CA THR A 155 7.41 7.56 8.12
C THR A 155 8.33 6.37 7.79
N TYR A 156 9.35 6.55 6.95
CA TYR A 156 10.28 5.46 6.63
C TYR A 156 11.23 5.18 7.77
N ASP A 157 11.70 6.20 8.49
CA ASP A 157 12.59 5.98 9.64
C ASP A 157 11.88 5.18 10.74
N ALA A 158 10.59 5.47 10.99
CA ALA A 158 9.75 4.68 11.89
C ALA A 158 9.59 3.21 11.40
N ALA A 159 9.40 3.00 10.10
CA ALA A 159 9.30 1.65 9.53
C ALA A 159 10.61 0.86 9.65
N LEU A 160 11.75 1.51 9.41
CA LEU A 160 13.07 0.90 9.55
C LEU A 160 13.39 0.57 11.00
N ALA A 161 12.97 1.40 11.96
CA ALA A 161 13.12 1.10 13.38
C ALA A 161 12.28 -0.11 13.84
N LEU A 162 11.13 -0.37 13.19
CA LEU A 162 10.30 -1.55 13.46
C LEU A 162 10.92 -2.84 12.94
N GLN A 163 11.61 -2.79 11.79
CA GLN A 163 12.07 -3.99 11.09
C GLN A 163 13.31 -3.70 10.25
N SER A 164 14.43 -3.41 10.92
CA SER A 164 15.68 -2.94 10.31
C SER A 164 16.36 -3.96 9.41
N ASN A 165 16.05 -5.24 9.57
CA ASN A 165 16.58 -6.33 8.76
C ASN A 165 15.79 -6.58 7.46
N THR A 166 14.84 -5.71 7.10
CA THR A 166 14.05 -5.86 5.86
C THR A 166 14.75 -5.22 4.68
N THR A 167 15.45 -6.03 3.90
CA THR A 167 16.15 -5.61 2.70
C THR A 167 15.60 -6.33 1.47
N VAL A 168 16.10 -5.96 0.29
CA VAL A 168 15.81 -6.69 -0.95
C VAL A 168 16.11 -8.19 -0.82
N SER A 169 17.22 -8.58 -0.20
CA SER A 169 17.61 -9.98 -0.06
C SER A 169 16.71 -10.78 0.90
N THR A 170 16.15 -10.15 1.94
CA THR A 170 15.32 -10.84 2.94
C THR A 170 13.86 -10.99 2.55
N VAL A 171 13.36 -10.19 1.61
CA VAL A 171 11.98 -10.25 1.10
C VAL A 171 11.80 -11.37 0.05
N LEU A 172 12.87 -12.11 -0.25
CA LEU A 172 12.87 -13.20 -1.23
C LEU A 172 12.63 -14.57 -0.57
N PRO A 173 11.85 -15.46 -1.22
CA PRO A 173 11.14 -15.24 -2.49
C PRO A 173 9.93 -14.30 -2.33
N PRO A 174 9.54 -13.55 -3.39
CA PRO A 174 8.42 -12.62 -3.32
C PRO A 174 7.15 -13.35 -2.84
N PRO A 175 6.32 -12.75 -1.96
CA PRO A 175 5.07 -13.35 -1.52
C PRO A 175 4.18 -13.70 -2.71
N THR A 176 4.18 -14.99 -3.07
CA THR A 176 3.26 -15.58 -4.02
C THR A 176 1.88 -15.67 -3.35
N GLN A 177 0.80 -15.54 -4.13
CA GLN A 177 -0.59 -15.48 -3.62
C GLN A 177 -1.10 -16.83 -3.06
N SER A 178 -0.24 -17.69 -2.53
CA SER A 178 -0.60 -18.96 -1.93
C SER A 178 0.41 -19.32 -0.84
N SER A 179 0.06 -19.05 0.41
CA SER A 179 0.77 -19.52 1.60
C SER A 179 0.53 -21.02 1.80
N HIS A 180 1.14 -21.83 0.94
CA HIS A 180 1.31 -23.28 1.15
C HIS A 180 2.73 -23.70 0.75
N PHE A 181 3.76 -23.06 1.29
CA PHE A 181 5.13 -23.57 1.21
C PHE A 181 5.90 -23.29 2.50
N ALA A 182 5.71 -24.16 3.49
CA ALA A 182 6.68 -24.41 4.54
C ALA A 182 7.64 -25.51 4.01
N ALA A 183 8.69 -25.10 3.31
CA ALA A 183 9.76 -26.02 2.88
C ALA A 183 11.18 -25.47 3.11
N SER A 184 11.32 -24.21 3.50
CA SER A 184 12.49 -23.67 4.18
C SER A 184 11.99 -23.08 5.49
N GLY A 185 12.52 -23.48 6.64
CA GLY A 185 12.07 -23.05 7.97
C GLY A 185 12.19 -21.55 8.28
N ALA A 186 12.37 -20.69 7.28
CA ALA A 186 12.25 -19.25 7.36
C ALA A 186 10.95 -18.83 6.67
N ASN A 187 9.96 -18.36 7.43
CA ASN A 187 8.81 -17.67 6.87
C ASN A 187 9.30 -16.38 6.18
N PRO A 188 8.88 -16.08 4.94
CA PRO A 188 9.26 -14.83 4.29
C PRO A 188 8.80 -13.64 5.15
N VAL A 189 9.74 -12.75 5.45
CA VAL A 189 9.46 -11.57 6.28
C VAL A 189 8.76 -10.54 5.40
N LEU A 190 7.46 -10.33 5.61
CA LEU A 190 6.75 -9.25 4.93
C LEU A 190 7.28 -7.89 5.41
N PRO A 191 7.55 -6.95 4.49
CA PRO A 191 7.94 -5.60 4.88
C PRO A 191 6.86 -4.91 5.73
N VAL A 192 7.29 -3.92 6.51
CA VAL A 192 6.37 -2.99 7.17
C VAL A 192 5.54 -2.29 6.11
N ALA A 193 4.21 -2.22 6.30
CA ALA A 193 3.34 -1.42 5.45
C ALA A 193 3.22 0.00 5.99
N VAL A 194 3.55 0.98 5.15
CA VAL A 194 3.44 2.39 5.52
C VAL A 194 2.30 3.06 4.75
N LEU A 195 1.65 4.03 5.38
CA LEU A 195 0.62 4.86 4.75
C LEU A 195 1.27 6.05 4.03
N ASN A 196 1.06 6.15 2.72
CA ASN A 196 1.30 7.38 1.96
C ASN A 196 0.06 8.28 2.07
N LEU A 197 0.25 9.47 2.64
CA LEU A 197 -0.77 10.51 2.84
C LEU A 197 -0.99 11.27 1.54
N ALA A 198 -1.63 10.60 0.58
CA ALA A 198 -1.51 10.89 -0.84
C ALA A 198 -2.34 12.10 -1.29
N SER A 199 -1.88 12.71 -2.37
CA SER A 199 -2.69 13.56 -3.23
C SER A 199 -3.74 12.74 -3.96
N GLU A 200 -4.98 13.24 -3.99
CA GLU A 200 -6.04 12.64 -4.79
C GLU A 200 -5.86 12.94 -6.29
N ARG A 201 -5.08 13.96 -6.65
CA ARG A 201 -4.98 14.47 -8.03
C ARG A 201 -3.72 14.05 -8.75
N SER A 202 -2.60 14.01 -8.05
CA SER A 202 -1.28 13.98 -8.67
C SER A 202 -0.43 12.86 -8.05
N PRO A 203 0.10 11.93 -8.87
CA PRO A 203 1.04 10.93 -8.37
C PRO A 203 2.26 11.55 -7.68
N GLY A 204 2.46 11.23 -6.40
CA GLY A 204 3.59 11.77 -5.64
C GLY A 204 3.45 13.26 -5.31
N GLY A 205 2.24 13.82 -5.40
CA GLY A 205 1.97 15.22 -5.09
C GLY A 205 2.80 16.17 -5.95
N GLY A 206 3.46 17.13 -5.29
CA GLY A 206 4.31 18.13 -5.92
C GLY A 206 5.80 17.79 -5.92
N TRP A 207 6.20 16.51 -5.81
CA TRP A 207 7.61 16.14 -5.58
C TRP A 207 8.55 16.60 -6.71
N ARG A 208 8.10 16.56 -7.97
CA ARG A 208 8.86 17.09 -9.14
C ARG A 208 9.11 18.60 -9.04
N HIS A 209 8.22 19.32 -8.36
CA HIS A 209 8.28 20.77 -8.26
C HIS A 209 9.04 21.28 -7.02
N GLY A 210 9.56 20.37 -6.17
CA GLY A 210 10.27 20.73 -4.94
C GLY A 210 9.34 21.02 -3.75
N SER A 211 8.13 20.47 -3.77
CA SER A 211 7.18 20.57 -2.64
C SER A 211 7.60 19.65 -1.49
N LEU A 212 7.19 19.98 -0.28
CA LEU A 212 7.51 19.17 0.89
C LEU A 212 6.26 18.94 1.76
N ALA A 213 5.63 17.79 1.55
CA ALA A 213 4.79 17.12 2.53
C ALA A 213 5.23 15.65 2.64
N GLN A 214 4.43 14.84 3.33
CA GLN A 214 4.80 13.45 3.59
C GLN A 214 4.91 12.63 2.28
N GLU A 215 3.94 12.73 1.37
CA GLU A 215 3.98 12.00 0.09
C GLU A 215 5.24 12.35 -0.72
N GLU A 216 5.57 13.64 -0.84
CA GLU A 216 6.77 14.06 -1.56
C GLU A 216 8.04 13.52 -0.89
N ALA A 217 8.12 13.55 0.44
CA ALA A 217 9.25 12.99 1.19
C ALA A 217 9.42 11.49 0.93
N LEU A 218 8.33 10.73 0.84
CA LEU A 218 8.37 9.31 0.44
C LEU A 218 8.90 9.14 -0.99
N CYS A 219 8.43 9.96 -1.94
CA CYS A 219 8.86 9.90 -3.34
C CYS A 219 10.33 10.30 -3.54
N TYR A 220 10.83 11.33 -2.85
CA TYR A 220 12.24 11.71 -2.93
C TYR A 220 13.17 10.59 -2.46
N ARG A 221 12.72 9.78 -1.51
CA ARG A 221 13.56 8.80 -0.83
C ARG A 221 13.46 7.38 -1.38
N SER A 222 12.56 7.12 -2.31
CA SER A 222 12.22 5.74 -2.66
C SER A 222 11.82 5.55 -4.11
N SER A 223 11.63 4.29 -4.48
CA SER A 223 11.03 3.87 -5.75
C SER A 223 9.50 4.04 -5.81
N LEU A 224 8.84 4.65 -4.80
CA LEU A 224 7.38 4.69 -4.69
C LEU A 224 6.72 5.26 -5.95
N TYR A 225 7.27 6.33 -6.54
CA TYR A 225 6.66 7.00 -7.69
C TYR A 225 6.48 6.06 -8.91
N LEU A 226 7.32 5.03 -9.05
CA LEU A 226 7.19 4.02 -10.13
C LEU A 226 5.89 3.22 -10.05
N SER A 227 5.29 3.16 -8.86
CA SER A 227 4.04 2.42 -8.60
C SER A 227 2.80 3.33 -8.56
N LEU A 228 2.97 4.65 -8.60
CA LEU A 228 1.88 5.63 -8.60
C LEU A 228 1.46 5.95 -10.05
N HIS A 229 0.83 4.99 -10.71
CA HIS A 229 0.47 5.12 -12.13
C HIS A 229 -0.62 6.18 -12.33
N ARG A 230 -0.38 7.15 -13.23
CA ARG A 230 -1.31 8.24 -13.58
C ARG A 230 -2.73 7.75 -13.92
N ARG A 231 -2.88 6.56 -14.53
CA ARG A 231 -4.19 5.98 -14.88
C ARG A 231 -5.16 5.77 -13.71
N TYR A 232 -4.66 5.78 -12.47
CA TYR A 232 -5.50 5.66 -11.27
C TYR A 232 -5.94 7.02 -10.71
N TYR A 233 -5.45 8.12 -11.27
CA TYR A 233 -5.73 9.48 -10.81
C TYR A 233 -6.80 10.15 -11.69
N PRO A 234 -7.69 10.96 -11.10
CA PRO A 234 -7.81 11.23 -9.67
C PRO A 234 -8.23 9.97 -8.88
N LEU A 235 -7.63 9.78 -7.69
CA LEU A 235 -7.90 8.61 -6.85
C LEU A 235 -9.37 8.61 -6.41
N PRO A 236 -10.13 7.54 -6.68
CA PRO A 236 -11.48 7.41 -6.14
C PRO A 236 -11.46 7.48 -4.60
N SER A 237 -12.43 8.17 -4.01
CA SER A 237 -12.34 8.58 -2.60
C SER A 237 -12.16 7.41 -1.62
N LEU A 238 -12.90 6.31 -1.81
CA LEU A 238 -12.83 5.11 -0.98
C LEU A 238 -11.98 4.02 -1.66
N SER A 239 -10.80 4.39 -2.14
CA SER A 239 -9.87 3.47 -2.76
C SER A 239 -8.44 3.67 -2.28
N ALA A 240 -7.65 2.60 -2.36
CA ALA A 240 -6.23 2.62 -2.06
C ALA A 240 -5.43 1.99 -3.18
N LEU A 241 -4.24 2.52 -3.45
CA LEU A 241 -3.22 1.80 -4.20
C LEU A 241 -2.32 1.07 -3.21
N TYR A 242 -1.97 -0.17 -3.51
CA TYR A 242 -1.04 -0.97 -2.72
C TYR A 242 0.19 -1.30 -3.55
N SER A 243 1.35 -0.85 -3.06
CA SER A 243 2.66 -1.02 -3.69
C SER A 243 3.52 -1.96 -2.83
N PRO A 244 3.66 -3.25 -3.20
CA PRO A 244 4.29 -4.24 -2.34
C PRO A 244 5.81 -4.08 -2.18
N TYR A 245 6.49 -3.50 -3.19
CA TYR A 245 7.95 -3.47 -3.26
C TYR A 245 8.45 -2.04 -3.46
N VAL A 246 8.61 -1.30 -2.36
CA VAL A 246 9.14 0.06 -2.39
C VAL A 246 10.51 0.07 -1.76
N LEU A 247 11.53 0.36 -2.58
CA LEU A 247 12.92 0.45 -2.14
C LEU A 247 13.21 1.83 -1.60
N ILE A 248 13.81 1.90 -0.42
CA ILE A 248 14.33 3.13 0.14
C ILE A 248 15.78 3.28 -0.32
N ILE A 249 16.06 4.37 -1.03
CA ILE A 249 17.37 4.63 -1.65
C ILE A 249 18.07 5.85 -1.04
N ARG A 250 17.43 6.54 -0.09
CA ARG A 250 17.92 7.78 0.47
C ARG A 250 17.59 7.92 1.96
N ALA A 251 18.53 8.45 2.72
CA ALA A 251 18.35 8.83 4.12
C ALA A 251 17.28 9.93 4.28
N SER A 252 16.76 10.13 5.49
CA SER A 252 15.77 11.19 5.74
C SER A 252 16.39 12.58 5.66
N LEU A 253 15.54 13.60 5.49
CA LEU A 253 16.00 15.01 5.44
C LEU A 253 16.74 15.41 6.71
N SER A 254 16.35 14.86 7.87
CA SER A 254 16.94 15.19 9.17
C SER A 254 18.40 14.75 9.33
N ILE A 255 18.84 13.77 8.55
CA ILE A 255 20.19 13.20 8.60
C ILE A 255 20.95 13.39 7.27
N GLY A 256 20.64 14.47 6.56
CA GLY A 256 21.41 14.92 5.39
C GLY A 256 20.94 14.41 4.03
N HIS A 257 19.88 13.60 3.96
CA HIS A 257 19.22 13.22 2.70
C HIS A 257 20.15 12.58 1.66
N ALA A 258 21.23 11.91 2.10
CA ALA A 258 22.20 11.28 1.22
C ALA A 258 21.64 10.01 0.58
N LEU A 259 22.05 9.72 -0.66
CA LEU A 259 21.79 8.43 -1.31
C LEU A 259 22.46 7.31 -0.50
N LEU A 260 21.75 6.20 -0.32
CA LEU A 260 22.29 5.00 0.33
C LEU A 260 23.19 4.22 -0.64
N PHE A 261 22.84 4.21 -1.93
CA PHE A 261 23.64 3.60 -2.98
C PHE A 261 24.67 4.62 -3.54
N PRO A 262 25.92 4.23 -3.85
CA PRO A 262 26.47 2.87 -3.86
C PRO A 262 27.08 2.37 -2.54
N THR A 263 27.05 3.16 -1.47
CA THR A 263 27.61 2.76 -0.16
C THR A 263 26.95 1.49 0.40
N THR A 264 25.65 1.34 0.17
CA THR A 264 24.86 0.13 0.42
C THR A 264 24.58 -0.57 -0.92
N GLN A 265 24.85 -1.87 -1.00
CA GLN A 265 24.59 -2.67 -2.20
C GLN A 265 23.09 -2.77 -2.49
N ALA A 266 22.71 -2.93 -3.76
CA ALA A 266 21.30 -2.96 -4.17
C ALA A 266 20.48 -4.05 -3.45
N VAL A 267 21.08 -5.21 -3.16
CA VAL A 267 20.44 -6.33 -2.43
C VAL A 267 20.26 -6.06 -0.93
N ASP A 268 21.00 -5.12 -0.38
CA ASP A 268 20.98 -4.75 1.04
C ASP A 268 20.17 -3.47 1.29
N LEU A 269 19.61 -2.85 0.23
CA LEU A 269 18.78 -1.67 0.36
C LEU A 269 17.48 -2.00 1.13
N PRO A 270 17.03 -1.11 2.03
CA PRO A 270 15.83 -1.34 2.80
C PRO A 270 14.56 -1.33 1.95
N MET A 271 13.55 -2.10 2.39
CA MET A 271 12.28 -2.21 1.68
C MET A 271 11.08 -2.07 2.60
N VAL A 272 10.04 -1.43 2.08
CA VAL A 272 8.72 -1.33 2.69
C VAL A 272 7.63 -1.65 1.66
N SER A 273 6.43 -1.89 2.13
CA SER A 273 5.23 -1.84 1.30
C SER A 273 4.47 -0.55 1.59
N VAL A 274 3.77 0.01 0.60
CA VAL A 274 3.09 1.30 0.74
C VAL A 274 1.62 1.15 0.41
N ILE A 275 0.76 1.70 1.26
CA ILE A 275 -0.67 1.89 1.03
C ILE A 275 -0.87 3.38 0.75
N THR A 276 -1.31 3.72 -0.45
CA THR A 276 -1.54 5.09 -0.90
C THR A 276 -3.03 5.38 -0.86
N LEU A 277 -3.45 6.34 -0.03
CA LEU A 277 -4.83 6.80 0.07
C LEU A 277 -4.87 8.30 0.32
N ALA A 278 -5.80 8.99 -0.35
CA ALA A 278 -6.00 10.43 -0.19
C ALA A 278 -7.07 10.75 0.87
N ALA A 279 -6.76 11.70 1.76
CA ALA A 279 -7.72 12.26 2.71
C ALA A 279 -8.72 13.21 2.00
N LEU A 280 -9.71 13.73 2.74
CA LEU A 280 -10.54 14.82 2.24
C LEU A 280 -9.71 16.08 2.06
N ARG A 281 -10.02 16.90 1.04
CA ARG A 281 -9.32 18.17 0.80
C ARG A 281 -10.14 19.34 1.34
N ASN A 282 -9.57 20.06 2.31
CA ASN A 282 -10.15 21.23 2.95
C ASN A 282 -11.61 21.03 3.39
N PRO A 283 -11.93 19.96 4.14
CA PRO A 283 -13.26 19.75 4.69
C PRO A 283 -13.61 20.89 5.66
N ALA A 284 -14.90 21.15 5.85
CA ALA A 284 -15.32 22.20 6.78
C ALA A 284 -15.06 21.74 8.22
N ALA A 285 -14.30 22.54 8.98
CA ALA A 285 -13.89 22.20 10.33
C ALA A 285 -13.93 23.42 11.26
N GLN A 286 -14.31 23.20 12.53
CA GLN A 286 -14.36 24.21 13.57
C GLN A 286 -14.09 23.58 14.93
N GLY A 287 -13.27 24.23 15.77
CA GLY A 287 -12.98 23.77 17.13
C GLY A 287 -12.36 22.37 17.19
N GLY A 288 -11.47 22.04 16.26
CA GLY A 288 -10.82 20.73 16.17
C GLY A 288 -11.74 19.60 15.69
N LYS A 289 -12.89 19.91 15.09
CA LYS A 289 -13.88 18.92 14.62
C LYS A 289 -14.36 19.18 13.22
N PHE A 290 -14.76 18.11 12.52
CA PHE A 290 -15.51 18.24 11.28
C PHE A 290 -16.88 18.88 11.58
N THR A 291 -17.30 19.85 10.78
CA THR A 291 -18.64 20.45 10.94
C THR A 291 -19.73 19.63 10.25
N LYS A 292 -19.34 18.79 9.27
CA LYS A 292 -20.24 17.89 8.55
C LYS A 292 -19.99 16.45 9.01
N MET A 293 -21.04 15.77 9.45
CA MET A 293 -20.96 14.36 9.83
C MET A 293 -20.56 13.46 8.66
N ALA A 294 -21.02 13.78 7.44
CA ALA A 294 -20.63 13.05 6.23
C ALA A 294 -19.10 13.04 5.99
N ASP A 295 -18.42 14.18 6.23
CA ASP A 295 -16.96 14.27 6.08
C ASP A 295 -16.24 13.41 7.12
N ARG A 296 -16.75 13.38 8.35
CA ARG A 296 -16.24 12.52 9.43
C ARG A 296 -16.46 11.04 9.13
N ASP A 297 -17.64 10.67 8.67
CA ASP A 297 -17.99 9.29 8.30
C ASP A 297 -17.15 8.79 7.12
N GLU A 298 -16.94 9.63 6.11
CA GLU A 298 -16.05 9.33 4.99
C GLU A 298 -14.60 9.18 5.44
N THR A 299 -14.14 10.01 6.37
CA THR A 299 -12.81 9.87 6.99
C THR A 299 -12.67 8.53 7.71
N LYS A 300 -13.68 8.09 8.46
CA LYS A 300 -13.68 6.76 9.08
C LYS A 300 -13.65 5.65 8.03
N GLU A 301 -14.41 5.74 6.96
CA GLU A 301 -14.38 4.72 5.90
C GLU A 301 -13.02 4.67 5.20
N LYS A 302 -12.37 5.82 4.95
CA LYS A 302 -11.00 5.87 4.45
C LYS A 302 -10.01 5.15 5.37
N ILE A 303 -10.13 5.33 6.69
CA ILE A 303 -9.32 4.60 7.68
C ILE A 303 -9.57 3.10 7.57
N ARG A 304 -10.85 2.66 7.48
CA ARG A 304 -11.18 1.24 7.27
C ARG A 304 -10.55 0.70 6.00
N VAL A 305 -10.56 1.46 4.89
CA VAL A 305 -9.90 1.05 3.63
C VAL A 305 -8.40 0.81 3.82
N VAL A 306 -7.70 1.69 4.54
CA VAL A 306 -6.27 1.51 4.86
C VAL A 306 -6.05 0.22 5.67
N LEU A 307 -6.76 0.05 6.78
CA LEU A 307 -6.60 -1.09 7.68
C LEU A 307 -6.95 -2.42 7.00
N ARG A 308 -8.06 -2.44 6.24
CA ARG A 308 -8.49 -3.58 5.43
C ARG A 308 -7.45 -3.96 4.38
N THR A 309 -6.83 -2.98 3.74
CA THR A 309 -5.79 -3.22 2.73
C THR A 309 -4.56 -3.84 3.38
N ALA A 310 -4.09 -3.30 4.50
CA ALA A 310 -2.96 -3.85 5.25
C ALA A 310 -3.21 -5.29 5.70
N ALA A 311 -4.36 -5.55 6.34
CA ALA A 311 -4.70 -6.86 6.88
C ALA A 311 -4.83 -7.93 5.79
N ARG A 312 -5.49 -7.61 4.66
CA ARG A 312 -5.64 -8.50 3.49
C ARG A 312 -4.34 -8.78 2.75
N ARG A 313 -3.36 -7.89 2.86
CA ARG A 313 -2.00 -8.08 2.34
C ARG A 313 -1.05 -8.67 3.37
N GLU A 314 -1.62 -9.17 4.47
CA GLU A 314 -0.92 -9.90 5.52
C GLU A 314 0.11 -9.08 6.30
N HIS A 315 0.11 -7.75 6.17
CA HIS A 315 0.98 -6.90 6.98
C HIS A 315 0.53 -6.88 8.43
N ARG A 316 1.46 -7.22 9.33
CA ARG A 316 1.25 -7.23 10.78
C ARG A 316 1.96 -6.09 11.50
N ARG A 317 2.83 -5.37 10.82
CA ARG A 317 3.46 -4.14 11.29
C ARG A 317 3.06 -3.01 10.34
N ILE A 318 2.42 -1.99 10.87
CA ILE A 318 1.95 -0.85 10.09
C ILE A 318 2.45 0.48 10.66
N VAL A 319 2.81 1.39 9.76
CA VAL A 319 3.09 2.80 10.08
C VAL A 319 2.03 3.67 9.42
N LEU A 320 1.22 4.31 10.25
CA LEU A 320 0.19 5.28 9.90
C LEU A 320 0.71 6.71 10.13
N GLY A 321 -0.14 7.70 9.95
CA GLY A 321 0.19 9.11 10.16
C GLY A 321 -1.06 9.98 10.30
N ALA A 322 -0.85 11.29 10.38
CA ALA A 322 -1.91 12.27 10.56
C ALA A 322 -2.67 12.55 9.26
N LEU A 323 -3.58 11.63 8.89
CA LEU A 323 -4.31 11.62 7.62
C LEU A 323 -5.01 12.96 7.33
N GLY A 324 -4.52 13.67 6.31
CA GLY A 324 -5.09 14.94 5.85
C GLY A 324 -4.87 16.14 6.78
N CYS A 325 -4.17 15.99 7.91
CA CYS A 325 -4.01 17.02 8.95
C CYS A 325 -2.92 18.05 8.64
N GLY A 326 -2.36 18.02 7.42
CA GLY A 326 -1.37 18.98 6.92
C GLY A 326 -1.99 19.90 5.87
N ALA A 327 -1.46 19.86 4.65
CA ALA A 327 -1.88 20.70 3.52
C ALA A 327 -3.37 20.57 3.13
N PHE A 328 -4.07 19.53 3.61
CA PHE A 328 -5.47 19.27 3.31
C PHE A 328 -6.42 19.74 4.40
N GLY A 329 -5.92 20.31 5.50
CA GLY A 329 -6.74 21.02 6.49
C GLY A 329 -7.80 20.17 7.20
N ASN A 330 -7.57 18.86 7.38
CA ASN A 330 -8.46 18.05 8.21
C ASN A 330 -8.19 18.37 9.69
N PRO A 331 -9.24 18.36 10.56
CA PRO A 331 -9.09 18.65 11.98
C PRO A 331 -8.34 17.51 12.70
N PRO A 332 -7.12 17.73 13.22
CA PRO A 332 -6.28 16.65 13.75
C PRO A 332 -6.87 15.93 14.96
N GLU A 333 -7.58 16.63 15.84
CA GLU A 333 -8.21 16.01 17.02
C GLU A 333 -9.29 15.00 16.61
N ASP A 334 -10.17 15.38 15.68
CA ASP A 334 -11.27 14.52 15.24
C ASP A 334 -10.77 13.40 14.31
N VAL A 335 -9.73 13.62 13.52
CA VAL A 335 -9.07 12.54 12.75
C VAL A 335 -8.46 11.51 13.69
N ALA A 336 -7.77 11.94 14.77
CA ALA A 336 -7.22 11.02 15.76
C ALA A 336 -8.33 10.22 16.47
N GLU A 337 -9.44 10.87 16.83
CA GLU A 337 -10.60 10.18 17.41
C GLU A 337 -11.26 9.22 16.39
N CYS A 338 -11.33 9.58 15.10
CA CYS A 338 -11.79 8.68 14.06
C CYS A 338 -10.94 7.40 13.98
N PHE A 339 -9.61 7.50 14.07
CA PHE A 339 -8.74 6.33 14.13
C PHE A 339 -9.06 5.46 15.35
N LYS A 340 -9.17 6.07 16.53
CA LYS A 340 -9.48 5.38 17.79
C LYS A 340 -10.82 4.64 17.73
N GLU A 341 -11.86 5.31 17.22
CA GLU A 341 -13.19 4.71 17.02
C GLU A 341 -13.13 3.56 16.03
N VAL A 342 -12.45 3.71 14.90
CA VAL A 342 -12.35 2.64 13.89
C VAL A 342 -11.59 1.44 14.45
N PHE A 343 -10.47 1.63 15.15
CA PHE A 343 -9.77 0.52 15.79
C PHE A 343 -10.62 -0.21 16.85
N ALA A 344 -11.52 0.51 17.52
CA ALA A 344 -12.45 -0.08 18.49
C ALA A 344 -13.61 -0.87 17.86
N GLU A 345 -13.79 -0.80 16.53
CA GLU A 345 -14.84 -1.56 15.85
C GLU A 345 -14.57 -3.07 15.94
N ARG A 346 -15.65 -3.86 15.97
CA ARG A 346 -15.58 -5.33 16.03
C ARG A 346 -14.73 -5.93 14.90
N GLU A 347 -14.65 -5.26 13.76
CA GLU A 347 -13.83 -5.67 12.63
C GLU A 347 -12.34 -5.70 12.98
N PHE A 348 -11.86 -4.78 13.84
CA PHE A 348 -10.43 -4.57 14.08
C PHE A 348 -9.96 -4.93 15.50
N CYS A 349 -10.85 -5.14 16.47
CA CYS A 349 -10.51 -5.40 17.88
C CYS A 349 -10.02 -6.83 18.21
N GLY A 350 -9.52 -7.57 17.22
CA GLY A 350 -9.18 -9.00 17.34
C GLY A 350 -7.69 -9.33 17.50
N GLY A 351 -6.80 -8.34 17.43
CA GLY A 351 -5.35 -8.57 17.35
C GLY A 351 -4.86 -8.86 15.93
N TRP A 352 -5.15 -7.93 15.00
CA TRP A 352 -4.72 -8.03 13.60
C TRP A 352 -3.25 -7.68 13.38
N TRP A 353 -2.64 -6.93 14.29
CA TRP A 353 -1.29 -6.38 14.15
C TRP A 353 -0.42 -6.72 15.36
N GLU A 354 0.86 -6.94 15.10
CA GLU A 354 1.92 -6.98 16.10
C GLU A 354 2.33 -5.55 16.50
N ASP A 355 2.41 -4.64 15.51
CA ASP A 355 2.80 -3.26 15.72
C ASP A 355 1.89 -2.30 14.95
N VAL A 356 1.37 -1.30 15.65
CA VAL A 356 0.70 -0.14 15.06
C VAL A 356 1.44 1.12 15.52
N VAL A 357 2.12 1.79 14.59
CA VAL A 357 2.83 3.03 14.84
C VAL A 357 2.19 4.17 14.08
N PHE A 358 2.03 5.32 14.72
CA PHE A 358 1.73 6.59 14.04
C PHE A 358 3.00 7.41 13.99
N ALA A 359 3.59 7.56 12.80
CA ALA A 359 4.71 8.45 12.56
C ALA A 359 4.16 9.83 12.16
N VAL A 360 4.16 10.76 13.12
CA VAL A 360 3.56 12.09 12.96
C VAL A 360 4.62 13.12 13.30
N MET A 361 5.20 13.74 12.27
CA MET A 361 6.13 14.83 12.46
C MET A 361 5.41 16.04 13.06
N ASP A 362 6.00 16.63 14.10
CA ASP A 362 5.43 17.81 14.73
C ASP A 362 5.45 19.02 13.77
N ASN A 363 4.33 19.74 13.73
CA ASN A 363 4.13 20.94 12.93
C ASN A 363 3.76 22.16 13.79
N ALA A 364 3.91 22.05 15.12
CA ALA A 364 3.66 23.15 16.04
C ALA A 364 4.49 24.38 15.68
N LYS A 365 3.85 25.55 15.69
CA LYS A 365 4.52 26.86 15.64
C LYS A 365 4.88 27.40 17.04
N GLY A 366 4.39 26.73 18.08
CA GLY A 366 4.54 27.08 19.50
C GLY A 366 5.06 25.89 20.31
N PRO A 367 4.51 25.58 21.50
CA PRO A 367 4.91 24.42 22.28
C PRO A 367 4.84 23.14 21.44
N SER A 368 5.95 22.42 21.37
CA SER A 368 6.11 21.18 20.61
C SER A 368 6.19 19.96 21.52
N GLY A 369 6.21 18.78 20.90
CA GLY A 369 6.30 17.51 21.60
C GLY A 369 4.96 16.99 22.11
N LYS A 370 5.02 16.05 23.05
CA LYS A 370 3.85 15.28 23.54
C LYS A 370 2.73 16.15 24.11
N ASN A 371 3.09 17.28 24.72
CA ASN A 371 2.16 18.24 25.32
C ASN A 371 1.87 19.44 24.40
N GLY A 372 2.43 19.46 23.19
CA GLY A 372 2.27 20.54 22.23
C GLY A 372 0.93 20.51 21.49
N ASP A 373 0.62 21.62 20.81
CA ASP A 373 -0.61 21.78 20.03
C ASP A 373 -0.44 21.41 18.55
N GLY A 374 0.75 20.95 18.15
CA GLY A 374 0.96 20.40 16.82
C GLY A 374 0.39 18.98 16.67
N ASN A 375 0.35 18.50 15.43
CA ASN A 375 -0.21 17.20 15.07
C ASN A 375 0.40 16.06 15.91
N PHE A 376 1.71 16.10 16.17
CA PHE A 376 2.37 15.08 16.98
C PHE A 376 1.77 15.02 18.39
N GLY A 377 1.72 16.15 19.10
CA GLY A 377 1.17 16.22 20.46
C GLY A 377 -0.30 15.80 20.52
N ILE A 378 -1.11 16.23 19.54
CA ILE A 378 -2.53 15.86 19.43
C ILE A 378 -2.69 14.34 19.27
N PHE A 379 -2.02 13.74 18.28
CA PHE A 379 -2.09 12.31 18.04
C PHE A 379 -1.51 11.52 19.23
N TYR A 380 -0.43 12.00 19.83
CA TYR A 380 0.20 11.38 20.99
C TYR A 380 -0.79 11.25 22.14
N ARG A 381 -1.44 12.36 22.54
CA ARG A 381 -2.41 12.35 23.64
C ARG A 381 -3.66 11.51 23.34
N ALA A 382 -4.09 11.46 22.08
CA ALA A 382 -5.29 10.74 21.68
C ALA A 382 -5.09 9.23 21.55
N LEU A 383 -3.92 8.78 21.07
CA LEU A 383 -3.71 7.42 20.59
C LEU A 383 -2.56 6.66 21.28
N ASP A 384 -1.53 7.33 21.81
CA ASP A 384 -0.37 6.62 22.39
C ASP A 384 -0.80 5.74 23.57
N GLY A 385 -0.35 4.49 23.56
CA GLY A 385 -0.67 3.50 24.59
C GLY A 385 -2.08 2.90 24.53
N VAL A 386 -2.94 3.33 23.61
CA VAL A 386 -4.25 2.71 23.35
C VAL A 386 -4.04 1.28 22.82
N VAL A 387 -4.78 0.32 23.36
CA VAL A 387 -4.74 -1.08 22.94
C VAL A 387 -5.79 -1.33 21.86
N VAL A 388 -5.36 -1.81 20.69
CA VAL A 388 -6.19 -2.04 19.49
C VAL A 388 -6.08 -3.45 18.96
#